data_AF-A0A933LHJ1-F1
#
_entry.id   AF-A0A933LHJ1-F1
#
_cell.length_a   1.000
_cell.length_b   1.000
_cell.length_c   1.000
_cell.angle_alpha   90.00
_cell.angle_beta   90.00
_cell.angle_gamma   90.00
#
_symmetry.space_group_name_H-M   'P 1'
#
loop_
_entity.id
_entity.type
_entity.pdbx_description
1 polymer ?
#
loop_
_entity_poly.entity_id
_entity_poly.type
_entity_poly.pdbx_seq_one_letter_code
_entity_poly.pdbx_strand_id
1 'polypeptide(L)'
;MHRTRHFSERFVMLWRKKNHYLIDNKALGLDDAALAWAAIEPIWMLPTGSDKAAERPREWASVTLGQLYIYAVTWVEREVLNGGFWQYFWNTPADLPTKALRGFERIRASEYADLLRQAIATFPGGVLPKTRRDRMRLLPEDPYGDVSEQQRDVLQRLEDLNERFYGVYGEGREFYNKLAGYIRAHPDEFCTAGPPAKESGK
;
A
#
# COMPACT_ATOMS: atom_id res chain seq x y z
N MET A 1 21.52 19.70 -39.42
CA MET A 1 20.56 18.58 -39.60
C MET A 1 20.00 18.20 -38.24
N HIS A 2 18.82 18.71 -37.86
CA HIS A 2 18.13 18.28 -36.64
C HIS A 2 16.89 17.50 -37.10
N ARG A 3 16.90 16.17 -36.87
CA ARG A 3 15.70 15.34 -37.02
C ARG A 3 14.85 15.53 -35.77
N THR A 4 13.86 16.41 -35.83
CA THR A 4 12.80 16.47 -34.82
C THR A 4 11.87 15.28 -35.00
N ARG A 5 11.70 14.47 -33.95
CA ARG A 5 10.76 13.34 -33.93
C ARG A 5 9.34 13.86 -33.67
N HIS A 6 8.44 13.69 -34.63
CA HIS A 6 7.00 13.93 -34.43
C HIS A 6 6.38 12.73 -33.69
N PHE A 7 5.55 12.99 -32.67
CA PHE A 7 4.77 11.96 -31.98
C PHE A 7 3.28 12.10 -32.31
N SER A 8 2.60 10.98 -32.52
CA SER A 8 1.17 10.96 -32.86
C SER A 8 0.27 11.18 -31.63
N GLU A 9 -0.94 11.70 -31.82
CA GLU A 9 -1.94 11.86 -30.74
C GLU A 9 -2.23 10.55 -30.00
N ARG A 10 -2.17 9.42 -30.72
CA ARG A 10 -2.31 8.07 -30.16
C ARG A 10 -1.21 7.76 -29.14
N PHE A 11 0.02 8.24 -29.36
CA PHE A 11 1.12 8.10 -28.40
C PHE A 11 0.87 8.91 -27.13
N VAL A 12 0.37 10.15 -27.26
CA VAL A 12 0.05 11.01 -26.12
C VAL A 12 -1.11 10.44 -25.27
N MET A 13 -2.14 9.89 -25.90
CA MET A 13 -3.23 9.19 -25.17
C MET A 13 -2.72 7.95 -24.44
N LEU A 14 -1.91 7.11 -25.09
CA LEU A 14 -1.33 5.92 -24.46
C LEU A 14 -0.41 6.30 -23.29
N TRP A 15 0.36 7.38 -23.43
CA TRP A 15 1.21 7.92 -22.37
C TRP A 15 0.37 8.40 -21.18
N ARG A 16 -0.71 9.16 -21.40
CA ARG A 16 -1.62 9.60 -20.32
C ARG A 16 -2.30 8.43 -19.61
N LYS A 17 -2.72 7.42 -20.37
CA LYS A 17 -3.35 6.21 -19.82
C LYS A 17 -2.37 5.44 -18.93
N LYS A 18 -1.11 5.30 -19.35
CA LYS A 18 -0.07 4.59 -18.57
C LYS A 18 0.38 5.34 -17.31
N ASN A 19 0.33 6.68 -17.33
CA ASN A 19 0.82 7.53 -16.23
C ASN A 19 -0.32 8.18 -15.42
N HIS A 20 -1.52 7.60 -15.47
CA HIS A 20 -2.75 8.24 -14.97
C HIS A 20 -2.71 8.58 -13.47
N TYR A 21 -1.94 7.82 -12.67
CA TYR A 21 -1.87 7.98 -11.22
C TYR A 21 -0.56 8.60 -10.73
N LEU A 22 0.38 8.91 -11.63
CA LEU A 22 1.67 9.47 -11.24
C LEU A 22 1.54 10.96 -10.90
N ILE A 23 2.32 11.42 -9.93
CA ILE A 23 2.34 12.82 -9.48
C ILE A 23 3.27 13.68 -10.34
N ASP A 24 3.13 15.00 -10.26
CA ASP A 24 4.12 15.92 -10.83
C ASP A 24 5.42 15.86 -10.02
N ASN A 25 6.58 15.94 -10.67
CA ASN A 25 7.89 15.94 -10.00
C ASN A 25 8.03 17.05 -8.93
N LYS A 26 7.29 18.16 -9.04
CA LYS A 26 7.25 19.20 -8.01
C LYS A 26 6.80 18.69 -6.65
N ALA A 27 5.99 17.63 -6.60
CA ALA A 27 5.54 17.01 -5.35
C ALA A 27 6.71 16.47 -4.51
N LEU A 28 7.86 16.14 -5.12
CA LEU A 28 9.05 15.66 -4.39
C LEU A 28 9.59 16.67 -3.37
N GLY A 29 9.24 17.95 -3.52
CA GLY A 29 9.58 19.03 -2.58
C GLY A 29 8.60 19.20 -1.41
N LEU A 30 7.53 18.42 -1.34
CA LEU A 30 6.62 18.39 -0.18
C LEU A 30 7.32 17.80 1.05
N ASP A 31 6.77 18.06 2.23
CA ASP A 31 7.15 17.35 3.45
C ASP A 31 6.83 15.84 3.33
N ASP A 32 7.43 15.05 4.23
CA ASP A 32 7.43 13.59 4.11
C ASP A 32 6.02 12.98 4.12
N ALA A 33 5.12 13.48 4.97
CA ALA A 33 3.76 12.97 5.07
C ALA A 33 2.92 13.39 3.86
N ALA A 34 3.03 14.66 3.45
CA ALA A 34 2.34 15.19 2.27
C ALA A 34 2.80 14.49 0.98
N LEU A 35 4.09 14.22 0.82
CA LEU A 35 4.63 13.46 -0.31
C LEU A 35 4.12 12.01 -0.31
N ALA A 36 4.16 11.33 0.84
CA ALA A 36 3.66 9.97 0.96
C ALA A 36 2.18 9.86 0.59
N TRP A 37 1.35 10.81 1.05
CA TRP A 37 -0.06 10.87 0.67
C TRP A 37 -0.24 11.14 -0.82
N ALA A 38 0.40 12.18 -1.36
CA ALA A 38 0.27 12.54 -2.78
C ALA A 38 0.59 11.36 -3.71
N ALA A 39 1.60 10.54 -3.37
CA ALA A 39 2.02 9.40 -4.17
C ALA A 39 0.95 8.30 -4.34
N ILE A 40 0.00 8.20 -3.41
CA ILE A 40 -1.02 7.14 -3.41
C ILE A 40 -2.46 7.66 -3.40
N GLU A 41 -2.68 8.94 -3.14
CA GLU A 41 -4.01 9.57 -3.17
C GLU A 41 -4.80 9.21 -4.44
N PRO A 42 -4.22 9.28 -5.66
CA PRO A 42 -4.95 8.95 -6.89
C PRO A 42 -5.45 7.50 -6.95
N ILE A 43 -4.83 6.59 -6.18
CA ILE A 43 -5.16 5.18 -6.15
C ILE A 43 -5.91 4.75 -4.88
N TRP A 44 -6.08 5.66 -3.91
CA TRP A 44 -6.65 5.35 -2.60
C TRP A 44 -8.07 4.79 -2.71
N MET A 45 -8.89 5.42 -3.55
CA MET A 45 -10.30 5.07 -3.78
C MET A 45 -10.50 4.02 -4.87
N LEU A 46 -9.42 3.43 -5.41
CA LEU A 46 -9.60 2.38 -6.40
C LEU A 46 -10.25 1.15 -5.76
N PRO A 47 -11.19 0.49 -6.48
CA PRO A 47 -11.82 -0.71 -5.97
C PRO A 47 -10.74 -1.77 -5.71
N THR A 48 -10.62 -2.25 -4.48
CA THR A 48 -9.59 -3.21 -4.05
C THR A 48 -9.85 -4.64 -4.51
N GLY A 49 -11.01 -4.88 -5.13
CA GLY A 49 -11.46 -6.20 -5.59
C GLY A 49 -12.19 -6.99 -4.50
N SER A 50 -12.91 -8.04 -4.91
CA SER A 50 -13.54 -8.99 -4.00
C SER A 50 -12.51 -10.00 -3.44
N ASP A 51 -12.91 -10.84 -2.48
CA ASP A 51 -12.09 -11.82 -1.74
C ASP A 51 -11.16 -12.75 -2.56
N LYS A 52 -11.25 -12.74 -3.90
CA LYS A 52 -10.37 -13.50 -4.79
C LYS A 52 -9.07 -12.73 -5.04
N ALA A 53 -7.97 -13.28 -4.54
CA ALA A 53 -6.61 -12.80 -4.76
C ALA A 53 -6.17 -12.66 -6.24
N ALA A 54 -6.96 -13.17 -7.19
CA ALA A 54 -6.56 -13.31 -8.60
C ALA A 54 -6.98 -12.15 -9.51
N GLU A 55 -7.92 -11.28 -9.12
CA GLU A 55 -8.52 -10.31 -10.03
C GLU A 55 -8.53 -8.91 -9.42
N ARG A 56 -7.39 -8.23 -9.48
CA ARG A 56 -7.41 -6.77 -9.32
C ARG A 56 -8.18 -6.16 -10.50
N PRO A 57 -9.09 -5.20 -10.25
CA PRO A 57 -9.82 -4.50 -11.30
C PRO A 57 -8.89 -3.86 -12.33
N ARG A 58 -9.39 -3.64 -13.56
CA ARG A 58 -8.59 -3.12 -14.70
C ARG A 58 -7.97 -1.75 -14.41
N GLU A 59 -8.56 -0.99 -13.51
CA GLU A 59 -8.11 0.29 -13.00
C GLU A 59 -6.69 0.19 -12.40
N TRP A 60 -6.34 -0.96 -11.80
CA TRP A 60 -5.01 -1.20 -11.26
C TRP A 60 -3.93 -1.41 -12.33
N ALA A 61 -4.27 -1.57 -13.60
CA ALA A 61 -3.31 -1.86 -14.67
C ALA A 61 -2.28 -0.75 -14.91
N SER A 62 -2.58 0.48 -14.47
CA SER A 62 -1.68 1.65 -14.60
C SER A 62 -1.02 2.05 -13.29
N VAL A 63 -1.24 1.28 -12.21
CA VAL A 63 -0.61 1.51 -10.91
C VAL A 63 0.78 0.90 -10.94
N THR A 64 1.81 1.67 -10.56
CA THR A 64 3.18 1.15 -10.51
C THR A 64 3.37 0.24 -9.30
N LEU A 65 4.44 -0.57 -9.32
CA LEU A 65 4.77 -1.40 -8.16
C LEU A 65 5.11 -0.55 -6.93
N GLY A 66 5.82 0.56 -7.10
CA GLY A 66 6.10 1.51 -6.02
C GLY A 66 4.83 2.04 -5.37
N GLN A 67 3.89 2.55 -6.19
CA GLN A 67 2.60 3.02 -5.68
C GLN A 67 1.82 1.92 -4.96
N LEU A 68 1.79 0.71 -5.52
CA LEU A 68 1.13 -0.43 -4.89
C LEU A 68 1.76 -0.79 -3.54
N TYR A 69 3.08 -0.73 -3.42
CA TYR A 69 3.77 -1.03 -2.17
C TYR A 69 3.54 0.05 -1.11
N ILE A 70 3.63 1.34 -1.46
CA ILE A 70 3.32 2.44 -0.55
C ILE A 70 1.85 2.40 -0.12
N TYR A 71 0.95 2.08 -1.04
CA TYR A 71 -0.46 1.87 -0.75
C TYR A 71 -0.65 0.74 0.27
N ALA A 72 -0.02 -0.42 0.04
CA ALA A 72 -0.18 -1.58 0.91
C ALA A 72 0.35 -1.36 2.34
N VAL A 73 1.50 -0.69 2.50
CA VAL A 73 2.02 -0.36 3.84
C VAL A 73 1.20 0.73 4.52
N THR A 74 0.64 1.68 3.75
CA THR A 74 -0.27 2.70 4.31
C THR A 74 -1.57 2.06 4.81
N TRP A 75 -2.07 1.00 4.18
CA TRP A 75 -3.19 0.23 4.72
C TRP A 75 -2.86 -0.46 6.05
N VAL A 76 -1.64 -0.95 6.23
CA VAL A 76 -1.22 -1.49 7.54
C VAL A 76 -1.31 -0.39 8.59
N GLU A 77 -0.72 0.76 8.30
CA GLU A 77 -0.73 1.91 9.21
C GLU A 77 -2.16 2.35 9.57
N ARG A 78 -3.01 2.61 8.57
CA ARG A 78 -4.37 3.09 8.77
C ARG A 78 -5.23 2.13 9.57
N GLU A 79 -5.20 0.84 9.24
CA GLU A 79 -6.06 -0.13 9.90
C GLU A 79 -5.54 -0.49 11.30
N VAL A 80 -4.23 -0.63 11.47
CA VAL A 80 -3.65 -0.98 12.77
C VAL A 80 -3.79 0.17 13.77
N LEU A 81 -3.63 1.42 13.32
CA LEU A 81 -3.86 2.59 14.18
C LEU A 81 -5.34 2.84 14.48
N ASN A 82 -6.25 2.36 13.64
CA ASN A 82 -7.69 2.55 13.84
C ASN A 82 -8.32 1.42 14.68
N GLY A 83 -7.88 0.17 14.51
CA GLY A 83 -8.46 -0.99 15.22
C GLY A 83 -7.54 -2.21 15.32
N GLY A 84 -6.23 -2.01 15.19
CA GLY A 84 -5.24 -3.07 15.34
C GLY A 84 -5.13 -4.02 14.15
N PHE A 85 -4.25 -5.02 14.28
CA PHE A 85 -4.03 -6.04 13.26
C PHE A 85 -5.28 -6.88 12.96
N TRP A 86 -6.18 -7.05 13.93
CA TRP A 86 -7.49 -7.67 13.69
C TRP A 86 -8.23 -6.93 12.58
N GLN A 87 -8.38 -5.60 12.70
CA GLN A 87 -9.10 -4.79 11.73
C GLN A 87 -8.39 -4.80 10.37
N TYR A 88 -7.05 -4.74 10.36
CA TYR A 88 -6.26 -4.85 9.14
C TYR A 88 -6.55 -6.15 8.37
N PHE A 89 -6.50 -7.30 9.03
CA PHE A 89 -6.79 -8.56 8.36
C PHE A 89 -8.26 -8.73 7.99
N TRP A 90 -9.16 -8.12 8.76
CA TRP A 90 -10.61 -8.12 8.49
C TRP A 90 -10.96 -7.31 7.24
N ASN A 91 -10.35 -6.12 7.06
CA ASN A 91 -10.73 -5.17 6.02
C ASN A 91 -10.01 -5.38 4.69
N THR A 92 -8.78 -5.92 4.69
CA THR A 92 -7.96 -5.94 3.48
C THR A 92 -8.27 -7.11 2.53
N PRO A 93 -8.03 -6.96 1.21
CA PRO A 93 -8.08 -8.09 0.29
C PRO A 93 -6.89 -9.03 0.53
N ALA A 94 -6.99 -10.27 0.05
CA ALA A 94 -6.07 -11.32 0.46
C ALA A 94 -4.61 -11.16 0.04
N ASP A 95 -4.32 -10.44 -1.05
CA ASP A 95 -2.94 -10.26 -1.51
C ASP A 95 -2.25 -9.06 -0.84
N LEU A 96 -2.99 -8.16 -0.19
CA LEU A 96 -2.46 -6.91 0.35
C LEU A 96 -1.40 -7.10 1.44
N PRO A 97 -1.55 -8.03 2.40
CA PRO A 97 -0.50 -8.29 3.40
C PRO A 97 0.83 -8.72 2.78
N THR A 98 0.80 -9.52 1.71
CA THR A 98 2.02 -9.91 0.98
C THR A 98 2.64 -8.71 0.25
N LYS A 99 1.83 -7.79 -0.28
CA LYS A 99 2.34 -6.54 -0.88
C LYS A 99 2.92 -5.61 0.18
N ALA A 100 2.30 -5.54 1.37
CA ALA A 100 2.79 -4.74 2.48
C ALA A 100 4.15 -5.23 2.99
N LEU A 101 4.36 -6.55 3.13
CA LEU A 101 5.69 -7.11 3.47
C LEU A 101 6.78 -6.66 2.48
N ARG A 102 6.50 -6.76 1.17
CA ARG A 102 7.43 -6.28 0.14
C ARG A 102 7.63 -4.77 0.20
N GLY A 103 6.59 -4.01 0.52
CA GLY A 103 6.67 -2.57 0.69
C GLY A 103 7.57 -2.19 1.88
N PHE A 104 7.41 -2.86 3.02
CA PHE A 104 8.29 -2.65 4.17
C PHE A 104 9.75 -2.97 3.85
N GLU A 105 10.02 -4.02 3.10
CA GLU A 105 11.38 -4.33 2.62
C GLU A 105 11.92 -3.21 1.71
N ARG A 106 11.11 -2.70 0.79
CA ARG A 106 11.49 -1.63 -0.16
C ARG A 106 11.83 -0.31 0.54
N ILE A 107 11.05 0.07 1.56
CA ILE A 107 11.27 1.28 2.34
C ILE A 107 12.26 1.08 3.51
N ARG A 108 12.82 -0.13 3.65
CA ARG A 108 13.77 -0.50 4.72
C ARG A 108 13.18 -0.32 6.13
N ALA A 109 11.93 -0.76 6.30
CA ALA A 109 11.16 -0.74 7.53
C ALA A 109 11.08 -2.16 8.13
N SER A 110 12.22 -2.76 8.48
CA SER A 110 12.30 -4.16 8.90
C SER A 110 11.47 -4.49 10.14
N GLU A 111 11.39 -3.59 11.12
CA GLU A 111 10.61 -3.80 12.35
C GLU A 111 9.12 -3.96 12.05
N TYR A 112 8.57 -3.12 11.17
CA TYR A 112 7.18 -3.23 10.73
C TYR A 112 6.94 -4.51 9.90
N ALA A 113 7.91 -4.90 9.07
CA ALA A 113 7.84 -6.16 8.34
C ALA A 113 7.78 -7.36 9.31
N ASP A 114 8.61 -7.35 10.35
CA ASP A 114 8.67 -8.42 11.35
C ASP A 114 7.40 -8.48 12.19
N LEU A 115 6.82 -7.34 12.56
CA LEU A 115 5.51 -7.30 13.24
C LEU A 115 4.41 -7.88 12.36
N LEU A 116 4.35 -7.50 11.07
CA LEU A 116 3.35 -8.05 10.15
C LEU A 116 3.55 -9.56 9.92
N ARG A 117 4.80 -10.05 9.84
CA ARG A 117 5.10 -11.49 9.75
C ARG A 117 4.61 -12.24 11.00
N GLN A 118 4.85 -11.70 12.19
CA GLN A 118 4.37 -12.27 13.44
C GLN A 118 2.83 -12.26 13.51
N ALA A 119 2.20 -11.18 13.06
CA ALA A 119 0.75 -11.06 13.00
C ALA A 119 0.15 -12.12 12.05
N ILE A 120 0.76 -12.34 10.88
CA ILE A 120 0.40 -13.43 9.96
C ILE A 120 0.58 -14.80 10.61
N ALA A 121 1.64 -15.00 11.40
CA ALA A 121 1.94 -16.26 12.06
C ALA A 121 0.92 -16.62 13.17
N THR A 122 0.04 -15.71 13.57
CA THR A 122 -1.05 -16.01 14.52
C THR A 122 -2.13 -16.90 13.93
N PHE A 123 -2.29 -16.90 12.60
CA PHE A 123 -3.26 -17.77 11.94
C PHE A 123 -2.84 -19.25 12.03
N PRO A 124 -3.81 -20.20 12.00
CA PRO A 124 -3.51 -21.64 12.07
C PRO A 124 -2.45 -22.09 11.07
N GLY A 125 -1.45 -22.82 11.56
CA GLY A 125 -0.31 -23.27 10.74
C GLY A 125 0.69 -22.18 10.36
N GLY A 126 0.55 -20.96 10.88
CA GLY A 126 1.39 -19.82 10.54
C GLY A 126 1.16 -19.29 9.13
N VAL A 127 0.01 -19.62 8.52
CA VAL A 127 -0.31 -19.29 7.13
C VAL A 127 -1.52 -18.37 7.08
N LEU A 128 -1.36 -17.22 6.43
CA LEU A 128 -2.46 -16.32 6.15
C LEU A 128 -3.48 -17.00 5.23
N PRO A 129 -4.78 -17.07 5.61
CA PRO A 129 -5.81 -17.59 4.72
C PRO A 129 -5.89 -16.79 3.41
N LYS A 130 -6.05 -17.53 2.30
CA LYS A 130 -5.96 -17.01 0.92
C LYS A 130 -7.13 -16.11 0.51
N THR A 131 -8.20 -16.08 1.29
CA THR A 131 -9.37 -15.22 1.03
C THR A 131 -9.72 -14.46 2.29
N ARG A 132 -10.28 -13.25 2.13
CA ARG A 132 -10.79 -12.48 3.26
C ARG A 132 -11.89 -13.23 3.99
N ARG A 133 -12.81 -13.88 3.26
CA ARG A 133 -13.85 -14.74 3.85
C ARG A 133 -13.28 -15.85 4.74
N ASP A 134 -12.17 -16.49 4.36
CA ASP A 134 -11.56 -17.52 5.21
C ASP A 134 -10.94 -16.91 6.48
N ARG A 135 -10.39 -15.70 6.40
CA ARG A 135 -9.95 -14.96 7.60
C ARG A 135 -11.11 -14.58 8.50
N MET A 136 -12.25 -14.17 7.93
CA MET A 136 -13.47 -13.83 8.69
C MET A 136 -14.12 -15.02 9.39
N ARG A 137 -13.71 -16.27 9.11
CA ARG A 137 -14.12 -17.43 9.91
C ARG A 137 -13.24 -17.62 11.15
N LEU A 138 -12.03 -17.09 11.13
CA LEU A 138 -11.01 -17.23 12.18
C LEU A 138 -10.88 -15.97 13.04
N LEU A 139 -11.28 -14.83 12.51
CA LEU A 139 -11.48 -13.59 13.24
C LEU A 139 -12.99 -13.41 13.41
N PRO A 140 -13.49 -12.95 14.56
CA PRO A 140 -14.90 -12.57 14.72
C PRO A 140 -15.15 -11.17 14.13
N GLU A 141 -16.41 -10.85 13.84
CA GLU A 141 -16.83 -9.50 13.44
C GLU A 141 -16.73 -8.49 14.58
N ASP A 142 -17.02 -8.93 15.81
CA ASP A 142 -16.80 -8.17 17.03
C ASP A 142 -15.66 -8.85 17.83
N PRO A 143 -14.46 -8.25 17.90
CA PRO A 143 -13.33 -8.81 18.64
C PRO A 143 -13.53 -8.75 20.16
N TYR A 144 -14.53 -8.02 20.65
CA TYR A 144 -14.87 -7.89 22.07
C TYR A 144 -16.11 -8.70 22.47
N GLY A 145 -16.76 -9.36 21.50
CA GLY A 145 -17.97 -10.13 21.69
C GLY A 145 -17.73 -11.54 22.24
N ASP A 146 -18.75 -12.39 22.12
CA ASP A 146 -18.62 -13.82 22.43
C ASP A 146 -17.82 -14.53 21.34
N VAL A 147 -16.69 -15.12 21.73
CA VAL A 147 -15.70 -15.70 20.83
C VAL A 147 -15.24 -17.07 21.35
N SER A 148 -14.97 -17.97 20.41
CA SER A 148 -14.35 -19.26 20.74
C SER A 148 -12.98 -19.08 21.39
N GLU A 149 -12.52 -20.11 22.13
CA GLU A 149 -11.17 -20.14 22.69
C GLU A 149 -10.09 -19.93 21.63
N GLN A 150 -10.23 -20.58 20.46
CA GLN A 150 -9.30 -20.41 19.34
C GLN A 150 -9.25 -18.96 18.83
N GLN A 151 -10.40 -18.29 18.72
CA GLN A 151 -10.45 -16.89 18.31
C GLN A 151 -9.83 -15.97 19.37
N ARG A 152 -10.11 -16.24 20.65
CA ARG A 152 -9.54 -15.48 21.78
C ARG A 152 -8.02 -15.54 21.77
N ASP A 153 -7.45 -16.72 21.55
CA ASP A 153 -6.00 -16.92 21.45
C ASP A 153 -5.37 -16.11 20.31
N VAL A 154 -6.01 -16.07 19.14
CA VAL A 154 -5.55 -15.26 18.01
C VAL A 154 -5.62 -13.78 18.34
N LEU A 155 -6.75 -13.32 18.87
CA LEU A 155 -6.98 -11.91 19.22
C LEU A 155 -5.97 -11.42 20.26
N GLN A 156 -5.69 -12.20 21.31
CA GLN A 156 -4.72 -11.82 22.34
C GLN A 156 -3.31 -11.62 21.75
N ARG A 157 -2.86 -12.54 20.89
CA ARG A 157 -1.54 -12.41 20.23
C ARG A 157 -1.47 -11.21 19.29
N LEU A 158 -2.58 -10.89 18.61
CA LEU A 158 -2.67 -9.70 17.78
C LEU A 158 -2.63 -8.43 18.64
N GLU A 159 -3.23 -8.44 19.84
CA GLU A 159 -3.20 -7.31 20.75
C GLU A 159 -1.78 -7.01 21.27
N ASP A 160 -1.03 -8.03 21.69
CA ASP A 160 0.38 -7.86 22.09
C ASP A 160 1.23 -7.27 20.94
N LEU A 161 0.88 -7.59 19.69
CA LEU A 161 1.53 -7.04 18.50
C LEU A 161 1.08 -5.60 18.19
N ASN A 162 -0.16 -5.24 18.50
CA ASN A 162 -0.66 -3.87 18.40
C ASN A 162 0.16 -2.94 19.30
N GLU A 163 0.34 -3.31 20.57
CA GLU A 163 1.14 -2.53 21.53
C GLU A 163 2.57 -2.29 21.02
N ARG A 164 3.21 -3.33 20.50
CA ARG A 164 4.55 -3.23 19.90
C ARG A 164 4.55 -2.36 18.65
N PHE A 165 3.53 -2.47 17.80
CA PHE A 165 3.38 -1.61 16.62
C PHE A 165 3.26 -0.14 17.04
N TYR A 166 2.44 0.17 18.05
CA TYR A 166 2.29 1.53 18.55
C TYR A 166 3.60 2.07 19.14
N GLY A 167 4.37 1.25 19.85
CA GLY A 167 5.69 1.59 20.35
C GLY A 167 6.69 1.94 19.24
N VAL A 168 6.75 1.12 18.18
CA VAL A 168 7.62 1.38 17.01
C VAL A 168 7.11 2.57 16.20
N TYR A 169 5.80 2.73 16.06
CA TYR A 169 5.20 3.84 15.32
C TYR A 169 5.44 5.19 16.00
N GLY A 170 5.25 5.27 17.32
CA GLY A 170 5.35 6.51 18.07
C GLY A 170 4.44 7.59 17.47
N GLU A 171 5.03 8.68 16.99
CA GLU A 171 4.32 9.77 16.31
C GLU A 171 4.28 9.62 14.77
N GLY A 172 4.73 8.49 14.22
CA GLY A 172 4.73 8.21 12.78
C GLY A 172 5.82 8.93 11.98
N ARG A 173 6.63 9.80 12.60
CA ARG A 173 7.66 10.59 11.90
C ARG A 173 8.66 9.72 11.13
N GLU A 174 9.17 8.66 11.74
CA GLU A 174 10.10 7.74 11.07
C GLU A 174 9.40 6.96 9.95
N PHE A 175 8.15 6.55 10.17
CA PHE A 175 7.37 5.85 9.16
C PHE A 175 7.22 6.68 7.87
N TYR A 176 6.76 7.93 7.99
CA TYR A 176 6.62 8.82 6.84
C TYR A 176 7.97 9.19 6.22
N ASN A 177 9.02 9.34 7.03
CA ASN A 177 10.37 9.57 6.51
C ASN A 177 10.85 8.42 5.60
N LYS A 178 10.60 7.16 5.99
CA LYS A 178 10.95 5.99 5.17
C LYS A 178 10.14 5.94 3.86
N LEU A 179 8.83 6.23 3.91
CA LEU A 179 7.99 6.30 2.71
C LEU A 179 8.50 7.38 1.75
N ALA A 180 8.69 8.60 2.25
CA ALA A 180 9.16 9.73 1.46
C ALA A 180 10.57 9.50 0.90
N GLY A 181 11.45 8.89 1.70
CA GLY A 181 12.80 8.49 1.27
C GLY A 181 12.76 7.53 0.08
N TYR A 182 11.89 6.53 0.10
CA TYR A 182 11.69 5.63 -1.04
C TYR A 182 11.14 6.39 -2.27
N ILE A 183 10.12 7.22 -2.10
CA ILE A 183 9.52 7.97 -3.21
C ILE A 183 10.56 8.88 -3.89
N ARG A 184 11.36 9.62 -3.11
CA ARG A 184 12.41 10.51 -3.64
C ARG A 184 13.55 9.74 -4.30
N ALA A 185 13.85 8.53 -3.84
CA ALA A 185 14.88 7.68 -4.44
C ALA A 185 14.42 6.99 -5.74
N HIS A 186 13.11 6.89 -5.97
CA HIS A 186 12.50 6.16 -7.09
C HIS A 186 11.47 7.00 -7.87
N PRO A 187 11.81 8.23 -8.32
CA PRO A 187 10.84 9.11 -8.95
C PRO A 187 10.23 8.54 -10.24
N ASP A 188 10.89 7.60 -10.91
CA ASP A 188 10.37 6.89 -12.07
C ASP A 188 9.17 5.97 -11.76
N GLU A 189 9.01 5.56 -10.50
CA GLU A 189 7.85 4.77 -10.04
C GLU A 189 6.66 5.65 -9.61
N PHE A 190 6.87 6.95 -9.37
CA PHE A 190 5.85 7.82 -8.75
C PHE A 190 5.51 9.05 -9.56
N CYS A 191 6.42 9.56 -10.37
CA CYS A 191 6.28 10.84 -11.02
C CYS A 191 6.11 10.72 -12.53
N THR A 192 5.29 11.59 -13.10
CA THR A 192 5.25 11.76 -14.55
C THR A 192 6.59 12.37 -15.00
N ALA A 193 7.14 11.90 -16.12
CA ALA A 193 8.25 12.58 -16.77
C ALA A 193 7.87 13.95 -17.39
N GLY A 194 6.65 14.45 -17.11
CA GLY A 194 5.97 15.45 -17.94
C GLY A 194 5.59 14.90 -19.32
N PRO A 195 4.56 15.44 -19.99
CA PRO A 195 4.39 15.16 -21.41
C PRO A 195 5.62 15.69 -22.16
N PRO A 196 6.12 15.01 -23.22
CA PRO A 196 7.16 15.60 -24.07
C PRO A 196 6.70 16.98 -24.53
N ALA A 197 7.59 17.97 -24.47
CA ALA A 197 7.27 19.37 -24.73
C ALA A 197 6.50 19.50 -26.07
N LYS A 198 5.33 20.14 -26.04
CA LYS A 198 4.70 20.63 -27.26
C LYS A 198 5.51 21.84 -27.70
N GLU A 199 6.25 21.72 -28.80
CA GLU A 199 6.82 22.90 -29.46
C GLU A 199 5.67 23.81 -29.89
N SER A 200 5.60 25.01 -29.32
CA SER A 200 4.78 26.09 -29.85
C SER A 200 5.37 26.47 -31.20
N GLY A 201 4.74 26.00 -32.27
CA GLY A 201 5.04 26.42 -33.64
C GLY A 201 4.98 27.93 -33.74
N LYS A 202 6.08 28.52 -34.23
CA LYS A 202 6.10 29.83 -34.86
C LYS A 202 6.12 29.63 -36.36
#